data_AF-A0A1W0A4P2-F1
#
_entry.id   AF-A0A1W0A4P2-F1
#
_cell.length_a   1.000
_cell.length_b   1.000
_cell.length_c   1.000
_cell.angle_alpha   90.00
_cell.angle_beta   90.00
_cell.angle_gamma   90.00
#
_symmetry.space_group_name_H-M   'P 1'
#
loop_
_entity.id
_entity.type
_entity.pdbx_description
1 polymer ?
#
loop_
_entity_poly.entity_id
_entity_poly.type
_entity_poly.pdbx_seq_one_letter_code
_entity_poly.pdbx_strand_id
1 'polypeptide(L)'
;MDQAATGGYLDIIQYLDEHRTEGGTQEALDMAATNGHLDVVKFLHNQRHERCSTWAMDFAAKHGHLEIVKFLNEHRTEGCTEDALNMAAQQGHLPVVQYLTKRLPTHCNLKAALANAEANHHTNIANYLRSSLDSLN
;
A
#
# COMPACT_ATOMS: atom_id res chain seq x y z
N MET A 1 -4.01 -11.33 -17.81
CA MET A 1 -3.67 -11.47 -16.38
C MET A 1 -4.02 -10.19 -15.63
N ASP A 2 -3.62 -9.02 -16.13
CA ASP A 2 -3.83 -7.72 -15.46
C ASP A 2 -5.28 -7.44 -15.08
N GLN A 3 -6.23 -7.58 -16.01
CA GLN A 3 -7.66 -7.38 -15.70
C GLN A 3 -8.19 -8.37 -14.65
N ALA A 4 -7.68 -9.60 -14.64
CA ALA A 4 -8.05 -10.58 -13.63
C ALA A 4 -7.44 -10.21 -12.26
N ALA A 5 -6.23 -9.65 -12.25
CA ALA A 5 -5.59 -9.14 -11.04
C ALA A 5 -6.31 -7.92 -10.48
N THR A 6 -6.69 -6.97 -11.34
CA THR A 6 -7.51 -5.80 -10.98
C THR A 6 -8.85 -6.22 -10.36
N GLY A 7 -9.46 -7.31 -10.83
CA GLY A 7 -10.74 -7.82 -10.33
C GLY A 7 -10.64 -8.82 -9.17
N GLY A 8 -9.43 -9.20 -8.75
CA GLY A 8 -9.24 -10.17 -7.67
C GLY A 8 -9.55 -11.62 -8.04
N TYR A 9 -9.58 -11.97 -9.33
CA TYR A 9 -9.95 -13.29 -9.82
C TYR A 9 -8.76 -14.26 -9.79
N LEU A 10 -8.35 -14.69 -8.59
CA LEU A 10 -7.18 -15.56 -8.40
C LEU A 10 -7.24 -16.86 -9.19
N ASP A 11 -8.42 -17.47 -9.30
CA ASP A 11 -8.68 -18.69 -10.08
C ASP A 11 -8.39 -18.48 -11.58
N ILE A 12 -8.84 -17.36 -12.14
CA ILE A 12 -8.55 -16.97 -13.52
C ILE A 12 -7.06 -16.69 -13.68
N ILE A 13 -6.42 -16.04 -12.71
CA ILE A 13 -4.98 -15.77 -12.75
C ILE A 13 -4.18 -17.06 -12.77
N GLN A 14 -4.51 -18.02 -11.90
CA GLN A 14 -3.88 -19.35 -11.85
C GLN A 14 -4.08 -20.10 -13.16
N TYR A 15 -5.30 -20.12 -13.70
CA TYR A 15 -5.57 -20.74 -15.00
C TYR A 15 -4.74 -20.11 -16.11
N LEU A 16 -4.67 -18.76 -16.16
CA LEU A 16 -3.88 -18.06 -17.16
C LEU A 16 -2.38 -18.33 -16.99
N ASP A 17 -1.85 -18.39 -15.76
CA ASP A 17 -0.45 -18.67 -15.47
C ASP A 17 -0.04 -20.09 -15.91
N GLU A 18 -0.92 -21.07 -15.73
CA GLU A 18 -0.68 -22.46 -16.14
C GLU A 18 -0.75 -22.67 -17.66
N HIS A 19 -1.56 -21.87 -18.37
CA HIS A 19 -1.90 -22.12 -19.78
C HIS A 19 -1.32 -21.09 -20.75
N ARG A 20 -0.64 -20.05 -20.25
CA ARG A 20 -0.15 -18.93 -21.08
C ARG A 20 1.23 -18.46 -20.62
N THR A 21 1.99 -17.90 -21.55
CA THR A 21 3.37 -17.45 -21.31
C THR A 21 3.53 -15.95 -21.27
N GLU A 22 2.52 -15.17 -21.71
CA GLU A 22 2.60 -13.71 -21.70
C GLU A 22 2.55 -13.15 -20.26
N GLY A 23 1.83 -13.86 -19.38
CA GLY A 23 1.57 -13.46 -18.01
C GLY A 23 0.92 -12.07 -17.89
N GLY A 24 1.19 -11.37 -16.80
CA GLY A 24 0.77 -10.00 -16.53
C GLY A 24 1.89 -8.98 -16.68
N THR A 25 1.61 -7.77 -16.24
CA THR A 25 2.60 -6.70 -16.15
C THR A 25 2.76 -6.25 -14.70
N GLN A 26 3.65 -5.29 -14.45
CA GLN A 26 3.73 -4.56 -13.18
C GLN A 26 2.37 -3.99 -12.74
N GLU A 27 1.53 -3.56 -13.68
CA GLU A 27 0.20 -3.03 -13.43
C GLU A 27 -0.72 -4.07 -12.73
N ALA A 28 -0.52 -5.37 -12.99
CA ALA A 28 -1.30 -6.41 -12.32
C ALA A 28 -1.15 -6.37 -10.79
N LEU A 29 0.08 -6.22 -10.29
CA LEU A 29 0.36 -6.15 -8.86
C LEU A 29 -0.11 -4.82 -8.27
N ASP A 30 0.16 -3.71 -8.97
CA ASP A 30 -0.23 -2.37 -8.54
C ASP A 30 -1.76 -2.26 -8.41
N MET A 31 -2.51 -2.78 -9.38
CA MET A 31 -3.98 -2.75 -9.37
C MET A 31 -4.56 -3.73 -8.34
N ALA A 32 -3.99 -4.93 -8.19
CA ALA A 32 -4.41 -5.85 -7.13
C ALA A 32 -4.18 -5.26 -5.73
N ALA A 33 -3.05 -4.57 -5.51
CA ALA A 33 -2.75 -3.89 -4.26
C ALA A 33 -3.69 -2.70 -4.01
N THR A 34 -3.94 -1.90 -5.05
CA THR A 34 -4.86 -0.75 -5.00
C THR A 34 -6.28 -1.16 -4.65
N ASN A 35 -6.74 -2.31 -5.15
CA ASN A 35 -8.11 -2.80 -4.95
C ASN A 35 -8.27 -3.77 -3.77
N GLY A 36 -7.20 -4.06 -3.02
CA GLY A 36 -7.31 -4.83 -1.78
C GLY A 36 -7.27 -6.35 -1.95
N HIS A 37 -6.80 -6.86 -3.10
CA HIS A 37 -6.74 -8.29 -3.41
C HIS A 37 -5.45 -8.94 -2.89
N LEU A 38 -5.35 -9.14 -1.58
CA LEU A 38 -4.13 -9.65 -0.91
C LEU A 38 -3.67 -11.02 -1.42
N ASP A 39 -4.60 -11.92 -1.69
CA ASP A 39 -4.33 -13.26 -2.22
C ASP A 39 -3.71 -13.21 -3.62
N VAL A 40 -4.24 -12.34 -4.48
CA VAL A 40 -3.66 -12.02 -5.79
C VAL A 40 -2.28 -11.38 -5.64
N VAL A 41 -2.11 -10.41 -4.72
CA VAL A 41 -0.81 -9.77 -4.44
C VAL A 41 0.24 -10.81 -4.05
N LYS A 42 -0.11 -11.73 -3.14
CA LYS A 42 0.78 -12.83 -2.72
C LYS A 42 1.12 -13.77 -3.87
N PHE A 43 0.13 -14.14 -4.68
CA PHE A 43 0.33 -15.01 -5.83
C PHE A 43 1.27 -14.37 -6.86
N LEU A 44 0.98 -13.13 -7.27
CA LEU A 44 1.79 -12.39 -8.23
C LEU A 44 3.21 -12.13 -7.72
N HIS A 45 3.39 -11.91 -6.41
CA HIS A 45 4.71 -11.81 -5.80
C HIS A 45 5.53 -13.11 -5.93
N ASN A 46 4.91 -14.26 -5.67
CA ASN A 46 5.62 -15.54 -5.67
C ASN A 46 5.98 -16.03 -7.08
N GLN A 47 5.13 -15.75 -8.08
CA GLN A 47 5.36 -16.23 -9.45
C GLN A 47 6.27 -15.31 -10.26
N ARG A 48 6.41 -14.02 -9.88
CA ARG A 48 6.96 -13.00 -10.78
C ARG A 48 8.04 -12.18 -10.11
N HIS A 49 9.24 -12.24 -10.69
CA HIS A 49 10.38 -11.37 -10.36
C HIS A 49 10.28 -9.97 -10.98
N GLU A 50 9.19 -9.66 -11.68
CA GLU A 50 8.98 -8.32 -12.25
C GLU A 50 8.91 -7.26 -11.15
N ARG A 51 9.40 -6.06 -11.51
CA ARG A 51 9.55 -4.91 -10.63
C ARG A 51 8.17 -4.46 -10.15
N CYS A 52 8.00 -4.33 -8.84
CA CYS A 52 6.87 -3.63 -8.25
C CYS A 52 7.11 -2.12 -8.41
N SER A 53 6.07 -1.29 -8.47
CA SER A 53 6.25 0.15 -8.31
C SER A 53 6.03 0.53 -6.84
N THR A 54 6.41 1.76 -6.48
CA THR A 54 5.96 2.34 -5.20
C THR A 54 4.44 2.55 -5.17
N TRP A 55 3.76 2.59 -6.33
CA TRP A 55 2.30 2.78 -6.40
C TRP A 55 1.54 1.67 -5.69
N ALA A 56 1.99 0.42 -5.76
CA ALA A 56 1.34 -0.67 -5.05
C ALA A 56 1.17 -0.35 -3.56
N MET A 57 2.23 0.13 -2.90
CA MET A 57 2.16 0.45 -1.47
C MET A 57 1.49 1.80 -1.21
N ASP A 58 1.74 2.82 -2.04
CA ASP A 58 1.12 4.15 -1.90
C ASP A 58 -0.40 4.08 -2.01
N PHE A 59 -0.92 3.36 -3.01
CA PHE A 59 -2.37 3.21 -3.21
C PHE A 59 -3.01 2.19 -2.27
N ALA A 60 -2.31 1.11 -1.89
CA ALA A 60 -2.79 0.25 -0.80
C ALA A 60 -2.93 1.05 0.51
N ALA A 61 -2.01 1.97 0.78
CA ALA A 61 -2.09 2.85 1.94
C ALA A 61 -3.25 3.86 1.83
N LYS A 62 -3.41 4.50 0.66
CA LYS A 62 -4.52 5.40 0.35
C LYS A 62 -5.89 4.74 0.57
N HIS A 63 -6.04 3.47 0.22
CA HIS A 63 -7.31 2.73 0.36
C HIS A 63 -7.42 1.93 1.66
N GLY A 64 -6.45 2.05 2.57
CA GLY A 64 -6.54 1.47 3.91
C GLY A 64 -6.24 -0.03 3.98
N HIS A 65 -5.63 -0.61 2.94
CA HIS A 65 -5.32 -2.04 2.85
C HIS A 65 -4.06 -2.41 3.65
N LEU A 66 -4.16 -2.32 5.00
CA LEU A 66 -3.03 -2.52 5.92
C LEU A 66 -2.27 -3.83 5.68
N GLU A 67 -2.96 -4.95 5.47
CA GLU A 67 -2.30 -6.25 5.30
C GLU A 67 -1.49 -6.32 3.99
N ILE A 68 -1.90 -5.60 2.96
CA ILE A 68 -1.13 -5.44 1.72
C ILE A 68 0.08 -4.54 1.96
N VAL A 69 -0.09 -3.42 2.67
CA VAL A 69 1.02 -2.52 3.04
C VAL A 69 2.09 -3.28 3.83
N LYS A 70 1.69 -4.09 4.83
CA LYS A 70 2.61 -4.95 5.58
C LYS A 70 3.34 -5.92 4.68
N PHE A 71 2.60 -6.68 3.87
CA PHE A 71 3.16 -7.68 2.98
C PHE A 71 4.18 -7.06 2.02
N LEU A 72 3.83 -5.96 1.35
CA LEU A 72 4.73 -5.27 0.44
C LEU A 72 5.97 -4.75 1.19
N ASN A 73 5.81 -4.20 2.40
CA ASN A 73 6.96 -3.69 3.17
C ASN A 73 7.91 -4.79 3.66
N GLU A 74 7.40 -5.99 3.93
CA GLU A 74 8.21 -7.13 4.40
C GLU A 74 8.90 -7.90 3.27
N HIS A 75 8.29 -7.91 2.08
CA HIS A 75 8.71 -8.78 0.97
C HIS A 75 9.21 -8.04 -0.28
N ARG A 76 9.08 -6.72 -0.33
CA ARG A 76 9.51 -5.89 -1.46
C ARG A 76 10.46 -4.79 -1.01
N THR A 77 11.39 -4.42 -1.89
CA THR A 77 12.42 -3.41 -1.60
C THR A 77 12.06 -2.04 -2.14
N GLU A 78 11.06 -1.97 -3.01
CA GLU A 78 10.59 -0.74 -3.66
C GLU A 78 9.97 0.23 -2.64
N GLY A 79 9.36 -0.29 -1.57
CA GLY A 79 8.83 0.50 -0.47
C GLY A 79 7.66 1.39 -0.88
N CYS A 80 7.55 2.54 -0.22
CA CYS A 80 6.56 3.57 -0.52
C CYS A 80 7.22 4.95 -0.64
N THR A 81 6.47 5.90 -1.16
CA THR A 81 6.84 7.32 -1.11
C THR A 81 6.22 8.00 0.11
N GLU A 82 6.43 9.31 0.25
CA GLU A 82 5.73 10.12 1.26
C GLU A 82 4.20 10.13 1.04
N ASP A 83 3.75 9.84 -0.18
CA ASP A 83 2.33 9.83 -0.54
C ASP A 83 1.55 8.76 0.22
N ALA A 84 2.15 7.59 0.52
CA ALA A 84 1.49 6.54 1.30
C ALA A 84 0.96 7.07 2.64
N LEU A 85 1.82 7.77 3.40
CA LEU A 85 1.43 8.32 4.69
C LEU A 85 0.44 9.48 4.53
N ASN A 86 0.73 10.40 3.60
CA ASN A 86 -0.10 11.58 3.36
C ASN A 86 -1.52 11.20 2.96
N MET A 87 -1.67 10.26 2.02
CA MET A 87 -2.96 9.78 1.53
C MET A 87 -3.67 8.94 2.59
N ALA A 88 -2.99 8.06 3.33
CA ALA A 88 -3.60 7.32 4.42
C ALA A 88 -4.14 8.25 5.52
N ALA A 89 -3.42 9.33 5.82
CA ALA A 89 -3.86 10.35 6.77
C ALA A 89 -5.04 11.15 6.24
N GLN A 90 -5.02 11.53 4.96
CA GLN A 90 -6.10 12.23 4.27
C GLN A 90 -7.39 11.41 4.21
N GLN A 91 -7.31 10.08 4.06
CA GLN A 91 -8.45 9.18 3.90
C GLN A 91 -8.93 8.55 5.22
N GLY A 92 -8.29 8.88 6.35
CA GLY A 92 -8.76 8.42 7.66
C GLY A 92 -8.30 7.01 8.07
N HIS A 93 -7.25 6.48 7.45
CA HIS A 93 -6.76 5.11 7.71
C HIS A 93 -5.73 5.05 8.84
N LEU A 94 -6.19 5.28 10.08
CA LEU A 94 -5.33 5.27 11.28
C LEU A 94 -4.42 4.02 11.40
N PRO A 95 -4.88 2.77 11.17
CA PRO A 95 -4.01 1.60 11.28
C PRO A 95 -2.82 1.63 10.30
N VAL A 96 -3.04 2.14 9.08
CA VAL A 96 -1.98 2.30 8.08
C VAL A 96 -1.02 3.41 8.51
N VAL A 97 -1.53 4.56 8.96
CA VAL A 97 -0.72 5.65 9.49
C VAL A 97 0.20 5.16 10.63
N GLN A 98 -0.35 4.43 11.60
CA GLN A 98 0.42 3.88 12.71
C GLN A 98 1.50 2.89 12.27
N TYR A 99 1.23 2.12 11.22
CA TYR A 99 2.21 1.19 10.67
C TYR A 99 3.36 1.93 9.97
N LEU A 100 3.04 2.83 9.04
CA LEU A 100 4.01 3.57 8.24
C LEU A 100 4.92 4.44 9.11
N THR A 101 4.34 5.18 10.08
CA THR A 101 5.11 6.03 11.00
C THR A 101 6.11 5.26 11.86
N LYS A 102 5.79 4.02 12.26
CA LYS A 102 6.68 3.18 13.07
C LYS A 102 7.77 2.49 12.25
N ARG A 103 7.46 2.08 11.02
CA ARG A 103 8.35 1.23 10.20
C ARG A 103 9.19 2.02 9.21
N LEU A 104 8.72 3.20 8.77
CA LEU A 104 9.36 4.00 7.73
C LEU A 104 9.57 5.47 8.15
N PRO A 105 10.19 5.74 9.31
CA PRO A 105 10.28 7.10 9.86
C PRO A 105 11.04 8.08 8.95
N THR A 106 11.98 7.61 8.13
CA THR A 106 12.76 8.42 7.17
C THR A 106 12.02 8.75 5.88
N HIS A 107 10.92 8.06 5.58
CA HIS A 107 10.09 8.25 4.39
C HIS A 107 8.75 8.92 4.71
N CYS A 108 8.60 9.43 5.93
CA CYS A 108 7.36 9.99 6.45
C CYS A 108 7.49 11.50 6.63
N ASN A 109 6.73 12.28 5.84
CA ASN A 109 6.52 13.69 6.14
C ASN A 109 5.38 13.84 7.16
N LEU A 110 5.71 13.65 8.45
CA LEU A 110 4.73 13.69 9.54
C LEU A 110 3.96 15.03 9.61
N LYS A 111 4.60 16.13 9.23
CA LYS A 111 3.98 17.47 9.20
C LYS A 111 2.92 17.57 8.10
N ALA A 112 3.23 17.11 6.89
CA ALA A 112 2.27 17.07 5.79
C ALA A 112 1.10 16.12 6.09
N ALA A 113 1.39 14.94 6.63
CA ALA A 113 0.36 13.99 7.04
C ALA A 113 -0.56 14.54 8.14
N LEU A 114 -0.01 15.28 9.11
CA LEU A 114 -0.80 15.96 10.15
C LEU A 114 -1.73 17.00 9.53
N ALA A 115 -1.22 17.86 8.66
CA ALA A 115 -2.02 18.88 7.97
C ALA A 115 -3.16 18.25 7.15
N ASN A 116 -2.89 17.13 6.45
CA ASN A 116 -3.91 16.39 5.70
C ASN A 116 -4.98 15.79 6.62
N ALA A 117 -4.59 15.21 7.76
CA ALA A 117 -5.54 14.68 8.73
C ALA A 117 -6.44 15.77 9.33
N GLU A 118 -5.86 16.95 9.64
CA GLU A 118 -6.60 18.10 10.17
C GLU A 118 -7.57 18.67 9.14
N ALA A 119 -7.12 18.86 7.89
CA ALA A 119 -7.94 19.36 6.79
C ALA A 119 -9.13 18.46 6.46
N ASN A 120 -9.04 17.15 6.74
CA ASN A 120 -10.11 16.17 6.52
C ASN A 120 -10.82 15.74 7.81
N HIS A 121 -10.61 16.46 8.92
CA HIS A 121 -11.26 16.22 10.22
C HIS A 121 -11.02 14.84 10.84
N HIS A 122 -9.91 14.18 10.49
CA HIS A 122 -9.47 12.92 11.10
C HIS A 122 -8.73 13.16 12.42
N THR A 123 -9.49 13.58 13.44
CA THR A 123 -8.96 14.01 14.75
C THR A 123 -8.14 12.95 15.46
N ASN A 124 -8.52 11.67 15.35
CA ASN A 124 -7.76 10.53 15.91
C ASN A 124 -6.37 10.40 15.28
N ILE A 125 -6.25 10.60 13.97
CA ILE A 125 -4.97 10.58 13.24
C ILE A 125 -4.16 11.83 13.57
N ALA A 126 -4.79 13.00 13.58
CA ALA A 126 -4.11 14.25 13.92
C ALA A 126 -3.51 14.19 15.34
N ASN A 127 -4.26 13.67 16.31
CA ASN A 127 -3.76 13.47 17.67
C ASN A 127 -2.58 12.50 17.72
N TYR A 128 -2.68 11.36 17.03
CA TYR A 128 -1.60 10.38 16.95
C TYR A 128 -0.32 10.98 16.34
N LEU A 129 -0.45 11.70 15.22
CA LEU A 129 0.69 12.31 14.52
C LEU A 129 1.32 13.44 15.34
N ARG A 130 0.51 14.24 16.06
CA ARG A 130 1.01 15.28 16.97
C ARG A 130 1.83 14.68 18.11
N SER A 131 1.31 13.67 18.79
CA SER A 131 2.07 12.96 19.83
C SER A 131 3.36 12.32 19.29
N SER A 132 3.35 11.85 18.04
CA SER A 132 4.54 11.28 17.41
C SER A 132 5.60 12.35 17.09
N LEU A 133 5.18 13.55 16.65
CA LEU A 133 6.07 14.69 16.43
C LEU A 133 6.70 15.19 17.73
N ASP A 134 5.93 15.25 18.82
CA ASP A 134 6.41 15.70 20.12
C ASP A 134 7.48 14.75 20.70
N SER A 135 7.39 13.45 20.41
CA SER A 135 8.36 12.45 20.87
C SER A 135 9.73 12.49 20.17
N LEU A 136 9.88 13.30 19.10
CA LEU A 136 11.11 13.42 18.30
C LEU A 136 11.94 14.67 18.64
N ASN A 137 11.41 15.60 19.44
CA ASN A 137 12.07 16.84 19.87
C ASN A 137 12.53 16.74 21.32
#